data_AF-A0A1V5ZV71-F1
#
_entry.id   AF-A0A1V5ZV71-F1
#
_cell.length_a   1.000
_cell.length_b   1.000
_cell.length_c   1.000
_cell.angle_alpha   90.00
_cell.angle_beta   90.00
_cell.angle_gamma   90.00
#
_symmetry.space_group_name_H-M   'P 1'
#
loop_
_entity.id
_entity.type
_entity.pdbx_description
1 polymer ?
#
loop_
_entity_poly.entity_id
_entity_poly.type
_entity_poly.pdbx_seq_one_letter_code
_entity_poly.pdbx_strand_id
1 'polypeptide(L)'
;MSTKFSEKQQYLICADYAENKNYSETARNFKTSDKTVKRIVKSNPEMAKIAEEKAIKNREKITEYMDSQAPRINSFINKFLTRLESDEVNGIELDKLAKVFGIVFDKFCRPAQEIKLDNEIKIIIDNPSLEAWSE
;
A
#
# COMPACT_ATOMS: atom_id res chain seq x y z
N MET A 1 -0.07 21.39 -26.11
CA MET A 1 0.41 20.00 -26.36
C MET A 1 -0.43 19.06 -25.51
N SER A 2 -1.13 18.09 -26.11
CA SER A 2 -1.89 17.08 -25.37
C SER A 2 -0.90 16.04 -24.87
N THR A 3 -0.54 16.07 -23.59
CA THR A 3 0.30 15.04 -22.97
C THR A 3 -0.46 13.71 -23.05
N LYS A 4 -0.04 12.85 -23.98
CA LYS A 4 -0.66 11.53 -24.17
C LYS A 4 -0.07 10.63 -23.08
N PHE A 5 -0.86 10.32 -22.05
CA PHE A 5 -0.47 9.35 -21.04
C PHE A 5 -0.25 8.00 -21.72
N SER A 6 0.88 7.35 -21.44
CA SER A 6 1.07 5.96 -21.89
C SER A 6 0.04 5.05 -21.23
N GLU A 7 -0.24 3.90 -21.84
CA GLU A 7 -1.18 2.93 -21.24
C GLU A 7 -0.76 2.50 -19.84
N LYS A 8 0.56 2.38 -19.59
CA LYS A 8 1.13 2.15 -18.26
C LYS A 8 0.77 3.27 -17.27
N GLN A 9 0.92 4.54 -17.67
CA GLN A 9 0.54 5.66 -16.81
C GLN A 9 -0.98 5.72 -16.59
N GLN A 10 -1.77 5.41 -17.62
CA GLN A 10 -3.22 5.32 -17.50
C GLN A 10 -3.63 4.23 -16.51
N TYR A 11 -2.93 3.09 -16.52
CA TYR A 11 -3.15 2.04 -15.54
C TYR A 11 -2.81 2.51 -14.13
N LEU A 12 -1.62 3.09 -13.92
CA LEU A 12 -1.21 3.57 -12.59
C LEU A 12 -2.21 4.60 -12.03
N ILE A 13 -2.75 5.46 -12.91
CA ILE A 13 -3.83 6.39 -12.56
C ILE A 13 -5.12 5.65 -12.15
N CYS A 14 -5.51 4.61 -12.89
CA CYS A 14 -6.68 3.78 -12.53
C CYS A 14 -6.47 3.01 -11.22
N ALA A 15 -5.25 2.53 -10.96
CA ALA A 15 -4.89 1.84 -9.72
C ALA A 15 -4.96 2.76 -8.51
N ASP A 16 -4.30 3.92 -8.58
CA ASP A 16 -4.36 4.93 -7.51
C ASP A 16 -5.81 5.41 -7.27
N TYR A 17 -6.57 5.63 -8.34
CA TYR A 17 -8.00 5.94 -8.20
C TYR A 17 -8.79 4.78 -7.57
N ALA A 18 -8.48 3.53 -7.87
CA ALA A 18 -9.17 2.38 -7.28
C ALA A 18 -8.93 2.27 -5.76
N GLU A 19 -7.76 2.66 -5.29
CA GLU A 19 -7.42 2.70 -3.86
C GLU A 19 -8.08 3.88 -3.13
N ASN A 20 -7.96 5.09 -3.70
CA ASN A 20 -8.33 6.33 -3.02
C ASN A 20 -9.78 6.77 -3.31
N LYS A 21 -10.37 6.26 -4.41
CA LYS A 21 -11.69 6.63 -4.96
C LYS A 21 -11.90 8.14 -5.11
N ASN A 22 -10.83 8.90 -5.27
CA ASN A 22 -10.83 10.37 -5.30
C ASN A 22 -10.03 10.91 -6.49
N TYR A 23 -10.75 11.42 -7.50
CA TYR A 23 -10.14 11.97 -8.71
C TYR A 23 -9.17 13.14 -8.47
N SER A 24 -9.44 13.99 -7.48
CA SER A 24 -8.62 15.17 -7.19
C SER A 24 -7.31 14.79 -6.51
N GLU A 25 -7.33 13.76 -5.67
CA GLU A 25 -6.17 13.23 -4.98
C GLU A 25 -5.26 12.47 -5.94
N THR A 26 -5.83 11.58 -6.75
CA THR A 26 -5.12 10.92 -7.85
C THR A 26 -4.53 11.95 -8.81
N ALA A 27 -5.25 13.02 -9.13
CA ALA A 27 -4.72 14.08 -9.99
C ALA A 27 -3.46 14.76 -9.40
N ARG A 28 -3.40 14.95 -8.07
CA ARG A 28 -2.22 15.51 -7.39
C ARG A 28 -1.03 14.54 -7.46
N ASN A 29 -1.25 13.25 -7.23
CA ASN A 29 -0.21 12.22 -7.28
C ASN A 29 0.44 12.12 -8.67
N PHE A 30 -0.37 12.26 -9.72
CA PHE A 30 0.09 12.18 -11.11
C PHE A 30 0.34 13.54 -11.77
N LYS A 31 0.33 14.63 -10.99
CA LYS A 31 0.55 16.02 -11.46
C LYS A 31 -0.30 16.38 -12.69
N THR A 32 -1.56 15.99 -12.66
CA THR A 32 -2.53 16.17 -13.75
C THR A 32 -3.81 16.83 -13.24
N SER A 33 -4.82 17.00 -14.10
CA SER A 33 -6.15 17.48 -13.69
C SER A 33 -7.10 16.33 -13.36
N ASP A 34 -7.99 16.57 -12.40
CA ASP A 34 -9.11 15.69 -12.04
C ASP A 34 -9.95 15.28 -13.27
N LYS A 35 -10.19 16.23 -14.19
CA LYS A 35 -10.88 15.97 -15.46
C LYS A 35 -10.15 14.95 -16.33
N THR A 36 -8.82 14.97 -16.31
CA THR A 36 -8.00 14.04 -17.08
C THR A 36 -8.01 12.65 -16.46
N VAL A 37 -7.90 12.55 -15.13
CA VAL A 37 -8.07 11.27 -14.41
C VAL A 37 -9.45 10.68 -14.72
N LYS A 38 -10.51 11.48 -14.60
CA LYS A 38 -11.88 11.05 -14.90
C LYS A 38 -12.05 10.57 -16.34
N ARG A 39 -11.40 11.22 -17.30
CA ARG A 39 -11.39 10.79 -18.70
C ARG A 39 -10.70 9.43 -18.84
N ILE A 40 -9.52 9.26 -18.26
CA ILE A 40 -8.74 8.02 -18.34
C ILE A 40 -9.51 6.84 -17.74
N VAL A 41 -10.07 7.00 -16.55
CA VAL A 41 -10.84 5.95 -15.87
C VAL A 41 -12.08 5.55 -16.69
N LYS A 42 -12.79 6.53 -17.27
CA LYS A 42 -14.01 6.27 -18.07
C LYS A 42 -13.72 5.69 -19.45
N SER A 43 -12.63 6.09 -20.08
CA SER A 43 -12.24 5.60 -21.41
C SER A 43 -11.65 4.19 -21.37
N ASN A 44 -11.22 3.71 -20.20
CA ASN A 44 -10.60 2.39 -20.02
C ASN A 44 -11.34 1.56 -18.94
N PRO A 45 -12.61 1.16 -19.17
CA PRO A 45 -13.44 0.51 -18.14
C PRO A 45 -12.90 -0.85 -17.69
N GLU A 46 -12.28 -1.61 -18.59
CA GLU A 46 -11.68 -2.91 -18.25
C GLU A 46 -10.46 -2.76 -17.32
N MET A 47 -9.60 -1.78 -17.61
CA MET A 47 -8.46 -1.44 -16.78
C MET A 47 -8.89 -0.96 -15.39
N ALA A 48 -9.93 -0.12 -15.31
CA ALA A 48 -10.50 0.33 -14.05
C ALA A 48 -11.10 -0.82 -13.23
N LYS A 49 -11.77 -1.77 -13.89
CA LYS A 49 -12.32 -2.96 -13.24
C LYS A 49 -11.23 -3.86 -12.66
N ILE A 50 -10.19 -4.16 -13.44
CA ILE A 50 -9.05 -4.98 -12.97
C ILE A 50 -8.37 -4.32 -11.77
N ALA A 51 -8.14 -3.00 -11.83
CA ALA A 51 -7.56 -2.23 -10.73
C ALA A 51 -8.41 -2.33 -9.45
N GLU A 52 -9.74 -2.23 -9.58
CA GLU A 52 -10.67 -2.34 -8.45
C GLU A 52 -10.70 -3.74 -7.82
N GLU A 53 -10.80 -4.79 -8.63
CA GLU A 53 -10.77 -6.18 -8.13
C GLU A 53 -9.47 -6.50 -7.40
N LYS A 54 -8.34 -6.00 -7.91
CA LYS A 54 -7.03 -6.18 -7.29
C LYS A 54 -6.92 -5.41 -5.98
N ALA A 55 -7.40 -4.15 -5.93
CA ALA A 55 -7.46 -3.37 -4.70
C ALA A 55 -8.30 -4.03 -3.60
N ILE A 56 -9.40 -4.70 -3.96
CA ILE A 56 -10.21 -5.50 -3.01
C ILE A 56 -9.39 -6.68 -2.48
N LYS A 57 -8.83 -7.53 -3.36
CA LYS A 57 -8.02 -8.69 -2.97
C LYS A 57 -6.82 -8.31 -2.10
N ASN A 58 -6.24 -7.13 -2.29
CA ASN A 58 -5.13 -6.65 -1.48
C ASN A 58 -5.57 -6.23 -0.08
N ARG A 59 -6.70 -5.53 0.02
CA ARG A 59 -7.29 -5.20 1.32
C ARG A 59 -7.58 -6.48 2.10
N GLU A 60 -8.14 -7.48 1.45
CA GLU A 60 -8.36 -8.81 2.03
C GLU A 60 -7.05 -9.45 2.48
N LYS A 61 -6.03 -9.55 1.62
CA LYS A 61 -4.71 -10.12 1.98
C LYS A 61 -4.03 -9.40 3.13
N ILE A 62 -4.06 -8.07 3.16
CA ILE A 62 -3.49 -7.29 4.26
C ILE A 62 -4.27 -7.59 5.55
N THR A 63 -5.60 -7.68 5.46
CA THR A 63 -6.47 -8.00 6.60
C THR A 63 -6.18 -9.39 7.12
N GLU A 64 -6.14 -10.41 6.25
CA GLU A 64 -5.78 -11.79 6.59
C GLU A 64 -4.37 -11.87 7.21
N TYR A 65 -3.41 -11.17 6.64
CA TYR A 65 -2.05 -11.12 7.19
C TYR A 65 -2.06 -10.47 8.57
N MET A 66 -2.70 -9.31 8.75
CA MET A 66 -2.80 -8.63 10.05
C MET A 66 -3.50 -9.50 11.10
N ASP A 67 -4.62 -10.15 10.74
CA ASP A 67 -5.35 -11.07 11.63
C ASP A 67 -4.48 -12.27 12.03
N SER A 68 -3.70 -12.82 11.09
CA SER A 68 -2.76 -13.92 11.38
C SER A 68 -1.65 -13.51 12.36
N GLN A 69 -1.23 -12.24 12.32
CA GLN A 69 -0.18 -11.71 13.19
C GLN A 69 -0.71 -11.13 14.51
N ALA A 70 -1.98 -10.74 14.58
CA ALA A 70 -2.60 -10.08 15.72
C ALA A 70 -2.39 -10.81 17.06
N PRO A 71 -2.53 -12.15 17.17
CA PRO A 71 -2.27 -12.86 18.42
C PRO A 71 -0.82 -12.70 18.91
N ARG A 72 0.14 -12.76 17.98
CA ARG A 72 1.57 -12.66 18.27
C ARG A 72 1.94 -11.23 18.69
N ILE A 73 1.40 -10.23 18.00
CA ILE A 73 1.62 -8.81 18.31
C ILE A 73 0.98 -8.47 19.66
N ASN A 74 -0.28 -8.86 19.89
CA ASN A 74 -0.96 -8.61 21.16
C ASN A 74 -0.21 -9.27 22.33
N SER A 75 0.29 -10.50 22.15
CA SER A 75 1.13 -11.14 23.16
C SER A 75 2.42 -10.37 23.44
N PHE A 76 3.08 -9.86 22.40
CA PHE A 76 4.29 -9.04 22.53
C PHE A 76 3.99 -7.70 23.23
N ILE A 77 2.95 -6.99 22.81
CA ILE A 77 2.51 -5.71 23.43
C ILE A 77 2.19 -5.92 24.90
N ASN A 78 1.43 -6.97 25.24
CA ASN A 78 1.09 -7.24 26.63
C ASN A 78 2.34 -7.48 27.48
N LYS A 79 3.29 -8.31 27.01
CA LYS A 79 4.57 -8.53 27.71
C LYS A 79 5.39 -7.25 27.84
N PHE A 80 5.38 -6.42 26.80
CA PHE A 80 6.08 -5.16 26.77
C PHE A 80 5.50 -4.17 27.80
N LEU A 81 4.18 -3.99 27.82
CA LEU A 81 3.48 -3.13 28.77
C LEU A 81 3.65 -3.62 30.21
N THR A 82 3.50 -4.92 30.47
CA THR A 82 3.75 -5.49 31.81
C THR A 82 5.17 -5.22 32.31
N ARG A 83 6.17 -5.26 31.43
CA ARG A 83 7.55 -4.91 31.82
C ARG A 83 7.65 -3.43 32.13
N LEU A 84 7.08 -2.56 31.30
CA LEU A 84 7.09 -1.11 31.51
C LEU A 84 6.37 -0.67 32.80
N GLU A 85 5.31 -1.36 33.18
CA GLU A 85 4.55 -1.09 34.40
C GLU A 85 5.26 -1.58 35.67
N SER A 86 6.35 -2.33 35.56
CA SER A 86 7.13 -2.76 36.73
C SER A 86 8.03 -1.64 37.24
N ASP A 87 8.05 -1.45 38.56
CA ASP A 87 8.90 -0.46 39.26
C ASP A 87 10.41 -0.72 39.10
N GLU A 88 10.78 -1.85 38.49
CA GLU A 88 12.17 -2.27 38.26
C GLU A 88 12.78 -1.70 36.97
N VAL A 89 12.00 -1.07 36.10
CA VAL A 89 12.51 -0.53 34.82
C VAL A 89 13.16 0.83 35.02
N ASN A 90 14.46 0.91 34.74
CA ASN A 90 15.20 2.17 34.70
C ASN A 90 15.21 2.81 33.29
N GLY A 91 15.62 4.07 33.20
CA GLY A 91 15.61 4.83 31.94
C GLY A 91 16.44 4.23 30.80
N ILE A 92 17.58 3.58 31.10
CA ILE A 92 18.44 2.95 30.08
C ILE A 92 17.74 1.70 29.49
N GLU A 93 17.01 0.96 30.33
CA GLU A 93 16.21 -0.19 29.92
C GLU A 93 14.97 0.24 29.11
N LEU A 94 14.33 1.35 29.50
CA LEU A 94 13.22 1.97 28.77
C LEU A 94 13.59 2.30 27.32
N ASP A 95 14.74 2.94 27.10
CA ASP A 95 15.24 3.31 25.77
C ASP A 95 15.51 2.09 24.89
N LYS A 96 16.04 1.01 25.48
CA LYS A 96 16.27 -0.26 24.76
C LYS A 96 14.95 -0.93 24.39
N LEU A 97 14.01 -0.95 25.32
CA LEU A 97 12.67 -1.49 25.11
C LEU A 97 11.95 -0.74 23.98
N ALA A 98 11.94 0.59 24.00
CA ALA A 98 11.36 1.41 22.93
C ALA A 98 11.98 1.13 21.55
N LYS A 99 13.30 0.97 21.48
CA LYS A 99 13.99 0.59 20.22
C LYS A 99 13.58 -0.78 19.72
N VAL A 100 13.54 -1.79 20.60
CA VAL A 100 13.10 -3.14 20.23
C VAL A 100 11.66 -3.12 19.73
N PHE A 101 10.78 -2.38 20.42
CA PHE A 101 9.40 -2.20 19.97
C PHE A 101 9.33 -1.59 18.57
N GLY A 102 10.06 -0.50 18.30
CA GLY A 102 10.11 0.13 16.99
C GLY A 102 10.58 -0.82 15.88
N ILE A 103 11.61 -1.63 16.14
CA ILE A 103 12.11 -2.64 15.19
C ILE A 103 11.06 -3.73 14.92
N VAL A 104 10.42 -4.21 15.97
CA VAL A 104 9.38 -5.25 15.85
C VAL A 104 8.19 -4.71 15.07
N PHE A 105 7.70 -3.53 15.43
CA PHE A 105 6.62 -2.84 14.73
C PHE A 105 6.93 -2.64 13.25
N ASP A 106 8.12 -2.11 12.92
CA ASP A 106 8.56 -1.92 11.53
C ASP A 106 8.53 -3.23 10.73
N LYS A 107 9.06 -4.33 11.29
CA LYS A 107 9.04 -5.64 10.64
C LYS A 107 7.63 -6.22 10.44
N PHE A 108 6.68 -5.90 11.32
CA PHE A 108 5.30 -6.36 11.19
C PHE A 108 4.50 -5.55 10.18
N CYS A 109 4.74 -4.24 10.09
CA CYS A 109 4.04 -3.38 9.14
C CYS A 109 4.64 -3.45 7.72
N ARG A 110 5.92 -3.81 7.58
CA ARG A 110 6.61 -3.87 6.29
C ARG A 110 5.98 -4.85 5.28
N PRO A 111 5.56 -6.08 5.62
CA PRO A 111 4.87 -6.95 4.68
C PRO A 111 3.55 -6.38 4.15
N ALA A 112 2.83 -5.60 4.96
CA ALA A 112 1.64 -4.88 4.49
C ALA A 112 1.99 -3.75 3.50
N GLN A 113 3.18 -3.16 3.59
CA GLN A 113 3.71 -2.18 2.64
C GLN A 113 4.22 -2.85 1.36
N GLU A 114 4.90 -3.99 1.48
CA GLU A 114 5.40 -4.79 0.35
C GLU A 114 4.23 -5.34 -0.48
N ILE A 115 3.13 -5.79 0.15
CA ILE A 115 1.89 -6.17 -0.55
C ILE A 115 1.33 -5.01 -1.37
N LYS A 116 1.45 -3.75 -0.91
CA LYS A 116 1.04 -2.58 -1.72
C LYS A 116 1.97 -2.37 -2.91
N LEU A 117 3.28 -2.43 -2.69
CA LEU A 117 4.31 -2.20 -3.72
C LEU A 117 4.33 -3.28 -4.83
N ASP A 118 4.16 -4.55 -4.45
CA ASP A 118 4.06 -5.68 -5.37
C ASP A 118 2.93 -5.48 -6.40
N ASN A 119 1.88 -4.74 -6.04
CA ASN A 119 0.80 -4.46 -6.96
C ASN A 119 1.14 -3.39 -7.99
N GLU A 120 1.87 -2.33 -7.63
CA GLU A 120 2.35 -1.37 -8.62
C GLU A 120 3.25 -2.04 -9.66
N ILE A 121 4.07 -3.02 -9.25
CA ILE A 121 5.05 -3.70 -10.09
C ILE A 121 4.42 -4.85 -10.89
N LYS A 122 3.66 -5.74 -10.26
CA LYS A 122 3.15 -6.97 -10.89
C LYS A 122 1.98 -6.73 -11.86
N ILE A 123 1.24 -5.65 -11.64
CA ILE A 123 0.27 -5.12 -12.61
C ILE A 123 0.91 -4.82 -13.98
N ILE A 124 2.14 -4.31 -13.98
CA ILE A 124 2.86 -3.94 -15.21
C ILE A 124 3.29 -5.22 -15.95
N ILE A 125 3.58 -6.30 -15.21
CA ILE A 125 4.11 -7.58 -15.71
C ILE A 125 2.99 -8.50 -16.23
N ASP A 126 1.84 -8.56 -15.55
CA ASP A 126 0.75 -9.49 -15.89
C ASP A 126 -0.05 -9.08 -17.16
N ASN A 127 0.24 -7.92 -17.76
CA ASN A 127 -0.28 -7.50 -19.06
C ASN A 127 0.87 -7.14 -20.03
N PRO A 128 1.53 -8.15 -20.63
CA PRO A 128 2.77 -7.98 -21.41
C PRO A 128 2.62 -7.17 -22.71
N SER A 129 1.40 -6.80 -23.13
CA SER A 129 1.23 -5.78 -24.17
C SER A 129 1.79 -4.40 -23.76
N LEU A 130 2.03 -4.19 -22.46
CA LEU A 130 2.69 -3.03 -21.86
C LEU A 130 4.22 -3.19 -21.71
N GLU A 131 4.78 -4.38 -22.00
CA GLU A 131 6.23 -4.66 -21.92
C GLU A 131 6.99 -4.34 -23.22
N ALA A 132 6.30 -4.13 -24.35
CA ALA A 132 6.94 -3.95 -25.67
C ALA A 132 7.63 -2.59 -25.90
N TRP A 133 7.80 -1.75 -24.87
CA TRP A 133 8.39 -0.41 -25.02
C TRP A 133 9.35 -0.12 -23.86
N SER A 134 10.50 -0.80 -23.88
CA SER A 134 11.68 -0.51 -23.07
C SER A 134 12.85 0.05 -23.89
N GLU A 135 12.57 0.72 -25.01
CA GLU A 135 13.53 1.62 -25.68
C GLU A 135 13.08 3.08 -25.57
#